data_AF-A0A6J5TIG3-F1
#
_entry.id   AF-A0A6J5TIG3-F1
#
_cell.length_a   1.000
_cell.length_b   1.000
_cell.length_c   1.000
_cell.angle_alpha   90.00
_cell.angle_beta   90.00
_cell.angle_gamma   90.00
#
_symmetry.space_group_name_H-M   'P 1'
#
loop_
_entity.id
_entity.type
_entity.pdbx_description
1 polymer ?
#
loop_
_entity_poly.entity_id
_entity_poly.type
_entity_poly.pdbx_seq_one_letter_code
_entity_poly.pdbx_strand_id
1 'polypeptide(L)'
;MGFENEHIVMLPFMAQGHLIPFLALAKQIQQRTNFTITIACTPLNIQSLQSTTSPNNNTIHLAELPFCSTDHGLPPNTETTENLPLKQVVNLFTASLSLESPARRLISGIIDKEGRPPLCVISDVFFGWANDVADSLGTVNVSFTTGGAYGTAAYISIWLNLPHRSTHKDFFTLPGFPERCRFNISQLHPFLRAADGTDSWSRFFQPQISLSAKSFGWLCNTVEEIEPFGLDILRNYVRLPVWSIGPLIPREALKNSSTLDVSVSRQRAGKKLSFPAEKCLEWLDSHGSDSVIYISFGSQNTISETQMKELAIGLEESGRAFIWVIRPPVGFDLKGEFRAEWLPQGFEERMRKSKQGLLVHNWAPQLEILSHKSTRVFVSHCGWNSVMESLSQGVPIVGWPLAAEQAYNSKMLEEEMGVSVELTRGVQSKIVGEEVKGVIDLVMDESGKGGEMRKNAAVIKEKIRASIKDDDEEKGSSVKAMDDFVAALLSKRQESSKSSNSIVSN
;
A
#
# COMPACT_ATOMS: atom_id res chain seq x y z
N MET A 1 19.00 30.72 -9.73
CA MET A 1 18.54 31.07 -8.37
C MET A 1 17.13 31.64 -8.50
N GLY A 2 16.10 30.98 -7.96
CA GLY A 2 14.70 31.41 -8.14
C GLY A 2 13.59 30.40 -7.78
N PHE A 3 13.91 29.14 -7.47
CA PHE A 3 12.92 28.09 -7.15
C PHE A 3 12.78 27.78 -5.66
N GLU A 4 13.21 28.69 -4.79
CA GLU A 4 13.36 28.40 -3.34
C GLU A 4 12.02 28.23 -2.60
N ASN A 5 10.88 28.58 -3.20
CA ASN A 5 9.55 28.40 -2.62
C ASN A 5 8.57 27.86 -3.68
N GLU A 6 8.60 26.57 -4.01
CA GLU A 6 7.56 25.93 -4.85
C GLU A 6 6.47 25.30 -4.00
N HIS A 7 5.27 25.11 -4.57
CA HIS A 7 4.13 24.49 -3.87
C HIS A 7 3.70 23.21 -4.59
N ILE A 8 3.56 22.10 -3.87
CA ILE A 8 2.97 20.84 -4.36
C ILE A 8 1.63 20.58 -3.65
N VAL A 9 0.60 20.23 -4.43
CA VAL A 9 -0.68 19.75 -3.88
C VAL A 9 -0.75 18.24 -4.01
N MET A 10 -1.10 17.53 -2.94
CA MET A 10 -1.21 16.08 -2.89
C MET A 10 -2.65 15.64 -2.64
N LEU A 11 -3.15 14.70 -3.45
CA LEU A 11 -4.52 14.19 -3.39
C LEU A 11 -4.50 12.67 -3.15
N PRO A 12 -4.30 12.19 -1.90
CA PRO A 12 -4.40 10.77 -1.57
C PRO A 12 -5.83 10.24 -1.65
N PHE A 13 -6.00 9.00 -2.10
CA PHE A 13 -7.30 8.33 -1.98
C PHE A 13 -7.66 8.05 -0.52
N MET A 14 -8.95 8.00 -0.21
CA MET A 14 -9.47 7.85 1.15
C MET A 14 -9.37 6.42 1.72
N ALA A 15 -8.14 5.92 1.80
CA ALA A 15 -7.80 4.62 2.36
C ALA A 15 -6.46 4.70 3.09
N GLN A 16 -6.31 4.00 4.23
CA GLN A 16 -5.07 4.05 5.03
C GLN A 16 -3.83 3.64 4.22
N GLY A 17 -3.97 2.66 3.33
CA GLY A 17 -2.90 2.23 2.44
C GLY A 17 -2.42 3.30 1.45
N HIS A 18 -3.15 4.41 1.32
CA HIS A 18 -2.83 5.53 0.44
C HIS A 18 -2.41 6.76 1.23
N LEU A 19 -3.16 7.11 2.29
CA LEU A 19 -2.84 8.24 3.18
C LEU A 19 -1.43 8.14 3.78
N ILE A 20 -1.04 6.95 4.25
CA ILE A 20 0.27 6.75 4.90
C ILE A 20 1.43 6.97 3.91
N PRO A 21 1.47 6.33 2.72
CA PRO A 21 2.49 6.62 1.71
C PRO A 21 2.54 8.08 1.27
N PHE A 22 1.40 8.74 1.08
CA PHE A 22 1.40 10.17 0.70
C PHE A 22 2.03 11.06 1.77
N LEU A 23 1.73 10.82 3.05
CA LEU A 23 2.38 11.55 4.14
C LEU A 23 3.89 11.25 4.21
N ALA A 24 4.30 10.00 3.97
CA ALA A 24 5.71 9.62 3.93
C ALA A 24 6.44 10.29 2.76
N LEU A 25 5.82 10.32 1.58
CA LEU A 25 6.33 11.01 0.39
C LEU A 25 6.47 12.52 0.64
N ALA A 26 5.47 13.16 1.24
CA ALA A 26 5.54 14.57 1.61
C ALA A 26 6.75 14.86 2.51
N LYS A 27 6.95 14.06 3.57
CA LYS A 27 8.10 14.19 4.46
C LYS A 27 9.44 13.98 3.73
N GLN A 28 9.52 13.04 2.78
CA GLN A 28 10.73 12.82 2.00
C GLN A 28 11.06 13.99 1.06
N ILE A 29 10.05 14.57 0.39
CA ILE A 29 10.25 15.75 -0.47
C ILE A 29 10.74 16.94 0.36
N GLN A 30 10.20 17.14 1.56
CA GLN A 30 10.62 18.22 2.46
C GLN A 30 12.03 18.06 3.01
N GLN A 31 12.52 16.84 3.16
CA GLN A 31 13.92 16.62 3.56
C GLN A 31 14.90 17.07 2.48
N ARG A 32 14.45 17.20 1.24
CA ARG A 32 15.28 17.53 0.06
C ARG A 32 15.05 18.94 -0.47
N THR A 33 13.91 19.55 -0.16
CA THR A 33 13.45 20.78 -0.78
C THR A 33 12.79 21.69 0.24
N ASN A 34 12.75 22.98 -0.04
CA ASN A 34 12.00 23.96 0.74
C ASN A 34 10.56 24.11 0.25
N PHE A 35 10.01 23.09 -0.42
CA PHE A 35 8.69 23.18 -1.02
C PHE A 35 7.60 23.18 0.04
N THR A 36 6.61 24.04 -0.16
CA THR A 36 5.34 23.98 0.56
C THR A 36 4.54 22.79 0.01
N ILE A 37 3.99 21.96 0.90
CA ILE A 37 3.19 20.81 0.51
C ILE A 37 1.82 20.92 1.16
N THR A 38 0.76 20.85 0.36
CA THR A 38 -0.61 20.74 0.86
C THR A 38 -1.15 19.35 0.57
N ILE A 39 -1.45 18.56 1.61
CA ILE A 39 -2.16 17.29 1.48
C ILE A 39 -3.66 17.58 1.65
N ALA A 40 -4.45 17.34 0.62
CA ALA A 40 -5.88 17.61 0.61
C ALA A 40 -6.70 16.32 0.53
N CYS A 41 -7.65 16.16 1.45
CA CYS A 41 -8.48 14.97 1.58
C CYS A 41 -9.81 15.34 2.26
N THR A 42 -10.71 14.38 2.44
CA THR A 42 -12.01 14.62 3.08
C THR A 42 -11.85 14.93 4.59
N PRO A 43 -12.83 15.61 5.22
CA PRO A 43 -12.67 16.14 6.59
C PRO A 43 -12.27 15.09 7.63
N LEU A 44 -12.90 13.91 7.64
CA LEU A 44 -12.58 12.87 8.64
C LEU A 44 -11.18 12.26 8.43
N ASN A 45 -10.72 12.17 7.18
CA ASN A 45 -9.35 11.70 6.90
C ASN A 45 -8.31 12.76 7.28
N ILE A 46 -8.60 14.05 7.07
CA ILE A 46 -7.72 15.15 7.52
C ILE A 46 -7.63 15.17 9.04
N GLN A 47 -8.74 15.03 9.76
CA GLN A 47 -8.74 14.92 11.21
C GLN A 47 -7.89 13.73 11.69
N SER A 48 -7.99 12.58 11.01
CA SER A 48 -7.14 11.42 11.31
C SER A 48 -5.66 11.73 11.07
N LEU A 49 -5.30 12.38 9.96
CA LEU A 49 -3.92 12.75 9.66
C LEU A 49 -3.35 13.74 10.68
N GLN A 50 -4.13 14.75 11.09
CA GLN A 50 -3.73 15.72 12.12
C GLN A 50 -3.30 15.05 13.42
N SER A 51 -3.98 13.97 13.81
CA SER A 51 -3.61 13.20 15.02
C SER A 51 -2.26 12.48 14.92
N THR A 52 -1.74 12.29 13.70
CA THR A 52 -0.46 11.59 13.41
C THR A 52 0.70 12.53 13.18
N THR A 53 0.42 13.77 12.80
CA THR A 53 1.43 14.79 12.50
C THR A 53 1.75 15.60 13.76
N SER A 54 3.04 15.78 14.06
CA SER A 54 3.44 16.69 15.13
C SER A 54 3.09 18.15 14.77
N PRO A 55 2.64 18.99 15.72
CA PRO A 55 2.21 20.37 15.45
C PRO A 55 3.29 21.30 14.87
N ASN A 56 4.56 20.90 14.86
CA ASN A 56 5.70 21.76 14.59
C ASN A 56 6.25 21.69 13.15
N ASN A 57 5.54 21.07 12.19
CA ASN A 57 6.01 21.04 10.80
C ASN A 57 5.37 22.17 9.98
N ASN A 58 6.07 23.29 9.84
CA ASN A 58 5.53 24.53 9.26
C ASN A 58 5.24 24.47 7.74
N THR A 59 5.67 23.42 7.04
CA THR A 59 5.62 23.33 5.57
C THR A 59 4.71 22.24 5.01
N ILE A 60 4.17 21.31 5.84
CA ILE A 60 3.06 20.42 5.42
C ILE A 60 1.75 21.00 5.93
N HIS A 61 0.92 21.45 5.00
CA HIS A 61 -0.43 21.88 5.28
C HIS A 61 -1.42 20.76 5.00
N LEU A 62 -2.46 20.68 5.82
CA LEU A 62 -3.56 19.75 5.63
C LEU A 62 -4.80 20.55 5.24
N ALA A 63 -5.45 20.19 4.14
CA ALA A 63 -6.61 20.90 3.61
C ALA A 63 -7.82 19.97 3.46
N GLU A 64 -8.98 20.44 3.90
CA GLU A 64 -10.22 19.69 3.77
C GLU A 64 -10.86 19.93 2.39
N LEU A 65 -11.24 18.84 1.74
CA LEU A 65 -12.10 18.83 0.57
C LEU A 65 -13.52 18.52 1.03
N PRO A 66 -14.48 19.48 0.93
CA PRO A 66 -15.85 19.24 1.34
C PRO A 66 -16.42 17.95 0.76
N PHE A 67 -16.87 17.08 1.65
CA PHE A 67 -17.44 15.77 1.33
C PHE A 67 -18.46 15.40 2.40
N CYS A 68 -19.59 14.83 1.98
CA CYS A 68 -20.63 14.35 2.89
C CYS A 68 -21.06 12.96 2.44
N SER A 69 -20.70 11.93 3.23
CA SER A 69 -20.98 10.53 2.91
C SER A 69 -22.47 10.25 2.58
N THR A 70 -23.41 10.86 3.31
CA THR A 70 -24.84 10.63 3.12
C THR A 70 -25.39 11.17 1.79
N ASP A 71 -24.76 12.20 1.22
CA ASP A 71 -25.16 12.76 -0.09
C ASP A 71 -24.91 11.77 -1.23
N HIS A 72 -24.11 10.74 -0.98
CA HIS A 72 -23.72 9.71 -1.93
C HIS A 72 -24.28 8.32 -1.57
N GLY A 73 -25.27 8.24 -0.67
CA GLY A 73 -25.88 6.97 -0.26
C GLY A 73 -24.97 6.08 0.61
N LEU A 74 -23.91 6.64 1.18
CA LEU A 74 -23.06 5.96 2.15
C LEU A 74 -23.59 6.19 3.59
N PRO A 75 -23.28 5.29 4.54
CA PRO A 75 -23.62 5.53 5.95
C PRO A 75 -22.98 6.82 6.49
N PRO A 76 -23.57 7.48 7.50
CA PRO A 76 -23.00 8.69 8.07
C PRO A 76 -21.58 8.45 8.62
N ASN A 77 -20.71 9.46 8.49
CA ASN A 77 -19.32 9.43 8.95
C ASN A 77 -18.45 8.31 8.33
N THR A 78 -18.77 7.90 7.10
CA THR A 78 -17.99 6.89 6.35
C THR A 78 -17.27 7.49 5.15
N GLU A 79 -16.13 8.12 5.44
CA GLU A 79 -15.29 8.76 4.41
C GLU A 79 -14.03 7.95 4.08
N THR A 80 -13.92 6.72 4.57
CA THR A 80 -12.75 5.86 4.34
C THR A 80 -13.18 4.43 4.05
N THR A 81 -12.41 3.72 3.22
CA THR A 81 -12.72 2.32 2.88
C THR A 81 -12.72 1.40 4.09
N GLU A 82 -11.98 1.72 5.16
CA GLU A 82 -11.95 0.95 6.39
C GLU A 82 -13.29 0.96 7.15
N ASN A 83 -14.08 2.03 7.01
CA ASN A 83 -15.33 2.20 7.74
C ASN A 83 -16.54 1.68 6.96
N LEU A 84 -16.31 0.99 5.84
CA LEU A 84 -17.36 0.56 4.92
C LEU A 84 -17.42 -0.96 4.81
N PRO A 85 -18.64 -1.54 4.78
CA PRO A 85 -18.82 -2.90 4.30
C PRO A 85 -18.29 -3.01 2.87
N LEU A 86 -17.69 -4.15 2.51
CA LEU A 86 -17.07 -4.39 1.19
C LEU A 86 -18.00 -4.02 0.00
N LYS A 87 -19.30 -4.30 0.13
CA LYS A 87 -20.31 -3.97 -0.91
C LYS A 87 -20.52 -2.47 -1.14
N GLN A 88 -20.18 -1.62 -0.17
CA GLN A 88 -20.31 -0.16 -0.24
C GLN A 88 -19.01 0.52 -0.71
N VAL A 89 -17.89 -0.21 -0.80
CA VAL A 89 -16.59 0.36 -1.21
C VAL A 89 -16.67 0.98 -2.62
N VAL A 90 -17.38 0.33 -3.55
CA VAL A 90 -17.60 0.87 -4.91
C VAL A 90 -18.35 2.21 -4.91
N ASN A 91 -19.25 2.40 -3.94
CA ASN A 91 -20.01 3.64 -3.80
C ASN A 91 -19.09 4.77 -3.31
N LEU A 92 -18.10 4.48 -2.45
CA LEU A 92 -17.08 5.46 -2.08
C LEU A 92 -16.17 5.82 -3.26
N PHE A 93 -15.75 4.85 -4.07
CA PHE A 93 -15.02 5.14 -5.31
C PHE A 93 -15.83 6.06 -6.23
N THR A 94 -17.09 5.73 -6.47
CA THR A 94 -17.98 6.56 -7.30
C THR A 94 -18.17 7.96 -6.70
N ALA A 95 -18.43 8.04 -5.39
CA ALA A 95 -18.57 9.30 -4.65
C ALA A 95 -17.31 10.17 -4.74
N SER A 96 -16.12 9.55 -4.79
CA SER A 96 -14.86 10.27 -4.84
C SER A 96 -14.69 11.15 -6.10
N LEU A 97 -15.47 10.92 -7.15
CA LEU A 97 -15.53 11.79 -8.32
C LEU A 97 -16.07 13.19 -7.97
N SER A 98 -16.88 13.32 -6.91
CA SER A 98 -17.39 14.62 -6.45
C SER A 98 -16.30 15.52 -5.87
N LEU A 99 -15.12 14.96 -5.55
CA LEU A 99 -13.97 15.69 -5.02
C LEU A 99 -13.25 16.54 -6.07
N GLU A 100 -13.53 16.35 -7.36
CA GLU A 100 -12.94 17.16 -8.44
C GLU A 100 -13.19 18.65 -8.22
N SER A 101 -14.45 19.02 -7.98
CA SER A 101 -14.85 20.43 -7.81
C SER A 101 -14.24 21.08 -6.55
N PRO A 102 -14.30 20.46 -5.36
CA PRO A 102 -13.52 20.87 -4.20
C PRO A 102 -12.02 21.04 -4.46
N ALA A 103 -11.36 20.08 -5.11
CA ALA A 103 -9.94 20.12 -5.38
C ALA A 103 -9.58 21.27 -6.34
N ARG A 104 -10.38 21.47 -7.38
CA ARG A 104 -10.24 22.61 -8.30
C ARG A 104 -10.32 23.94 -7.56
N ARG A 105 -11.31 24.12 -6.68
CA ARG A 105 -11.43 25.34 -5.86
C ARG A 105 -10.22 25.56 -4.94
N LEU A 106 -9.71 24.50 -4.31
CA LEU A 106 -8.52 24.58 -3.48
C LEU A 106 -7.31 25.05 -4.29
N ILE A 107 -7.06 24.44 -5.46
CA ILE A 107 -5.92 24.79 -6.31
C ILE A 107 -6.07 26.22 -6.86
N SER A 108 -7.27 26.63 -7.28
CA SER A 108 -7.54 28.02 -7.68
C SER A 108 -7.29 29.00 -6.52
N GLY A 109 -7.72 28.69 -5.30
CA GLY A 109 -7.44 29.53 -4.13
C GLY A 109 -5.94 29.65 -3.81
N ILE A 110 -5.16 28.60 -4.06
CA ILE A 110 -3.69 28.66 -3.96
C ILE A 110 -3.12 29.58 -5.05
N ILE A 111 -3.61 29.48 -6.29
CA ILE A 111 -3.22 30.36 -7.40
C ILE A 111 -3.51 31.82 -7.07
N ASP A 112 -4.71 32.12 -6.59
CA ASP A 112 -5.13 33.48 -6.24
C ASP A 112 -4.26 34.08 -5.13
N LYS A 113 -3.88 33.25 -4.15
CA LYS A 113 -3.03 33.67 -3.01
C LYS A 113 -1.57 33.86 -3.40
N GLU A 114 -1.03 32.99 -4.25
CA GLU A 114 0.41 32.96 -4.59
C GLU A 114 0.74 33.65 -5.92
N GLY A 115 -0.27 34.04 -6.69
CA GLY A 115 -0.14 34.67 -8.01
C GLY A 115 0.37 33.73 -9.11
N ARG A 116 0.41 32.42 -8.86
CA ARG A 116 0.92 31.40 -9.80
C ARG A 116 0.40 29.99 -9.47
N PRO A 117 0.34 29.08 -10.44
CA PRO A 117 -0.01 27.69 -10.20
C PRO A 117 1.01 26.94 -9.33
N PRO A 118 0.58 25.93 -8.55
CA PRO A 118 1.47 24.95 -7.93
C PRO A 118 2.45 24.34 -8.94
N LEU A 119 3.59 23.85 -8.46
CA LEU A 119 4.61 23.18 -9.28
C LEU A 119 4.02 21.94 -9.95
N CYS A 120 3.29 21.16 -9.17
CA CYS A 120 2.49 20.06 -9.66
C CYS A 120 1.37 19.71 -8.68
N VAL A 121 0.40 18.95 -9.17
CA VAL A 121 -0.47 18.11 -8.37
C VAL A 121 0.13 16.70 -8.37
N ILE A 122 0.20 16.05 -7.22
CA ILE A 122 0.49 14.62 -7.10
C ILE A 122 -0.82 13.96 -6.70
N SER A 123 -1.44 13.21 -7.61
CA SER A 123 -2.74 12.56 -7.37
C SER A 123 -2.59 11.07 -7.22
N ASP A 124 -3.45 10.46 -6.40
CA ASP A 124 -3.61 9.02 -6.41
C ASP A 124 -4.02 8.55 -7.82
N VAL A 125 -3.63 7.34 -8.21
CA VAL A 125 -4.03 6.74 -9.50
C VAL A 125 -5.55 6.61 -9.65
N PHE A 126 -6.29 6.62 -8.55
CA PHE A 126 -7.76 6.62 -8.55
C PHE A 126 -8.39 7.99 -8.81
N PHE A 127 -7.61 9.07 -8.82
CA PHE A 127 -8.05 10.43 -9.16
C PHE A 127 -7.52 10.86 -10.53
N GLY A 128 -7.81 10.06 -11.56
CA GLY A 128 -7.43 10.39 -12.93
C GLY A 128 -7.94 11.75 -13.38
N TRP A 129 -9.12 12.18 -12.91
CA TRP A 129 -9.67 13.52 -13.14
C TRP A 129 -8.74 14.67 -12.71
N ALA A 130 -7.79 14.43 -11.81
CA ALA A 130 -6.82 15.43 -11.38
C ALA A 130 -5.90 15.90 -12.53
N ASN A 131 -5.74 15.07 -13.56
CA ASN A 131 -5.04 15.45 -14.78
C ASN A 131 -5.71 16.65 -15.47
N ASP A 132 -7.02 16.56 -15.66
CA ASP A 132 -7.79 17.60 -16.36
C ASP A 132 -7.91 18.87 -15.49
N VAL A 133 -8.00 18.71 -14.17
CA VAL A 133 -7.94 19.84 -13.22
C VAL A 133 -6.60 20.55 -13.32
N ALA A 134 -5.48 19.82 -13.27
CA ALA A 134 -4.14 20.40 -13.33
C ALA A 134 -3.91 21.16 -14.65
N ASP A 135 -4.23 20.54 -15.79
CA ASP A 135 -4.06 21.12 -17.12
C ASP A 135 -4.85 22.43 -17.27
N SER A 136 -6.13 22.41 -16.88
CA SER A 136 -6.99 23.60 -16.95
C SER A 136 -6.56 24.77 -16.05
N LEU A 137 -5.72 24.50 -15.04
CA LEU A 137 -5.19 25.50 -14.10
C LEU A 137 -3.72 25.84 -14.38
N GLY A 138 -3.16 25.39 -15.51
CA GLY A 138 -1.80 25.73 -15.94
C GLY A 138 -0.70 25.05 -15.12
N THR A 139 -0.99 23.89 -14.52
CA THR A 139 0.00 23.03 -13.85
C THR A 139 -0.02 21.62 -14.44
N VAL A 140 0.80 20.72 -13.90
CA VAL A 140 0.87 19.32 -14.31
C VAL A 140 0.42 18.40 -13.19
N ASN A 141 -0.20 17.28 -13.54
CA ASN A 141 -0.47 16.19 -12.60
C ASN A 141 0.61 15.11 -12.71
N VAL A 142 0.96 14.50 -11.58
CA VAL A 142 1.85 13.35 -11.47
C VAL A 142 1.06 12.27 -10.74
N SER A 143 0.83 11.13 -11.37
CA SER A 143 0.09 10.03 -10.76
C SER A 143 0.99 9.28 -9.78
N PHE A 144 0.49 8.96 -8.59
CA PHE A 144 1.23 8.18 -7.59
C PHE A 144 0.53 6.86 -7.32
N THR A 145 1.19 5.75 -7.70
CA THR A 145 0.78 4.41 -7.27
C THR A 145 1.48 4.06 -5.95
N THR A 146 0.67 3.81 -4.93
CA THR A 146 1.14 3.36 -3.62
C THR A 146 1.43 1.86 -3.59
N GLY A 147 1.09 1.15 -4.66
CA GLY A 147 1.40 -0.25 -4.92
C GLY A 147 2.74 -0.47 -5.64
N GLY A 148 3.13 -1.74 -5.75
CA GLY A 148 4.30 -2.18 -6.51
C GLY A 148 4.05 -2.14 -8.01
N ALA A 149 5.11 -2.12 -8.81
CA ALA A 149 5.01 -1.95 -10.25
C ALA A 149 4.30 -3.14 -10.92
N TYR A 150 4.64 -4.38 -10.56
CA TYR A 150 4.05 -5.57 -11.17
C TYR A 150 2.54 -5.66 -10.89
N GLY A 151 2.16 -5.54 -9.61
CA GLY A 151 0.77 -5.62 -9.20
C GLY A 151 -0.08 -4.48 -9.77
N THR A 152 0.46 -3.25 -9.78
CA THR A 152 -0.20 -2.10 -10.39
C THR A 152 -0.44 -2.33 -11.88
N ALA A 153 0.58 -2.75 -12.63
CA ALA A 153 0.46 -3.00 -14.07
C ALA A 153 -0.55 -4.12 -14.37
N ALA A 154 -0.54 -5.20 -13.59
CA ALA A 154 -1.51 -6.29 -13.74
C ALA A 154 -2.93 -5.81 -13.47
N TYR A 155 -3.15 -5.07 -12.37
CA TYR A 155 -4.46 -4.56 -11.98
C TYR A 155 -5.05 -3.60 -13.02
N ILE A 156 -4.21 -2.68 -13.52
CA ILE A 156 -4.56 -1.74 -14.57
C ILE A 156 -4.91 -2.46 -15.88
N SER A 157 -4.07 -3.40 -16.30
CA SER A 157 -4.29 -4.16 -17.53
C SER A 157 -5.59 -4.98 -17.47
N ILE A 158 -5.90 -5.59 -16.32
CA ILE A 158 -7.16 -6.32 -16.13
C ILE A 158 -8.36 -5.39 -16.23
N TRP A 159 -8.36 -4.24 -15.55
CA TRP A 159 -9.51 -3.34 -15.57
C TRP A 159 -9.79 -2.73 -16.94
N LEU A 160 -8.76 -2.36 -17.70
CA LEU A 160 -8.97 -1.79 -19.04
C LEU A 160 -9.43 -2.82 -20.07
N ASN A 161 -9.02 -4.08 -19.93
CA ASN A 161 -9.19 -5.06 -21.01
C ASN A 161 -10.15 -6.21 -20.66
N LEU A 162 -10.43 -6.44 -19.37
CA LEU A 162 -11.25 -7.55 -18.84
C LEU A 162 -10.99 -8.92 -19.53
N PRO A 163 -9.71 -9.34 -19.72
CA PRO A 163 -9.37 -10.49 -20.56
C PRO A 163 -9.94 -11.83 -20.07
N HIS A 164 -10.26 -11.91 -18.78
CA HIS A 164 -10.91 -13.08 -18.17
C HIS A 164 -12.29 -13.37 -18.76
N ARG A 165 -12.95 -12.38 -19.38
CA ARG A 165 -14.25 -12.56 -20.06
C ARG A 165 -14.12 -13.23 -21.43
N SER A 166 -12.94 -13.20 -22.02
CA SER A 166 -12.67 -13.74 -23.36
C SER A 166 -12.19 -15.19 -23.32
N THR A 167 -12.27 -15.86 -22.17
CA THR A 167 -11.82 -17.24 -22.00
C THR A 167 -12.77 -18.04 -21.12
N HIS A 168 -12.86 -19.35 -21.38
CA HIS A 168 -13.50 -20.32 -20.48
C HIS A 168 -12.48 -21.16 -19.71
N LYS A 169 -11.18 -20.87 -19.88
CA LYS A 169 -10.10 -21.55 -19.18
C LYS A 169 -9.87 -20.90 -17.82
N ASP A 170 -9.33 -21.69 -16.89
CA ASP A 170 -8.94 -21.19 -15.55
C ASP A 170 -7.79 -20.17 -15.60
N PHE A 171 -7.06 -20.10 -16.71
CA PHE A 171 -5.92 -19.20 -16.88
C PHE A 171 -6.08 -18.30 -18.09
N PHE A 172 -5.62 -17.06 -17.96
CA PHE A 172 -5.60 -16.04 -19.01
C PHE A 172 -4.29 -15.25 -19.00
N THR A 173 -4.02 -14.56 -20.11
CA THR A 173 -2.90 -13.62 -20.26
C THR A 173 -3.41 -12.19 -20.13
N LEU A 174 -2.50 -11.26 -19.81
CA LEU A 174 -2.81 -9.83 -19.73
C LEU A 174 -2.15 -9.07 -20.88
N PRO A 175 -2.86 -8.13 -21.53
CA PRO A 175 -2.22 -7.19 -22.44
C PRO A 175 -1.04 -6.47 -21.76
N GLY A 176 0.10 -6.39 -22.45
CA GLY A 176 1.34 -5.81 -21.93
C GLY A 176 2.22 -6.78 -21.13
N PHE A 177 1.72 -7.96 -20.74
CA PHE A 177 2.53 -9.01 -20.12
C PHE A 177 3.00 -10.03 -21.17
N PRO A 178 4.22 -10.59 -21.04
CA PRO A 178 4.67 -11.70 -21.86
C PRO A 178 3.76 -12.94 -21.72
N GLU A 179 3.66 -13.77 -22.76
CA GLU A 179 2.79 -14.96 -22.75
C GLU A 179 3.11 -15.97 -21.64
N ARG A 180 4.37 -16.01 -21.16
CA ARG A 180 4.77 -16.85 -20.01
C ARG A 180 4.04 -16.47 -18.72
N CYS A 181 3.59 -15.21 -18.58
CA CYS A 181 2.90 -14.70 -17.41
C CYS A 181 1.41 -15.01 -17.51
N ARG A 182 0.99 -16.12 -16.91
CA ARG A 182 -0.41 -16.54 -16.86
C ARG A 182 -1.01 -16.25 -15.48
N PHE A 183 -2.25 -15.77 -15.49
CA PHE A 183 -3.03 -15.41 -14.31
C PHE A 183 -4.20 -16.37 -14.17
N ASN A 184 -4.52 -16.78 -12.95
CA ASN A 184 -5.63 -17.69 -12.69
C ASN A 184 -6.91 -16.91 -12.37
N ILE A 185 -8.05 -17.38 -12.84
CA ILE A 185 -9.36 -16.76 -12.56
C ILE A 185 -9.68 -16.76 -11.06
N SER A 186 -9.14 -17.71 -10.28
CA SER A 186 -9.25 -17.78 -8.83
C SER A 186 -8.63 -16.57 -8.12
N GLN A 187 -7.60 -15.96 -8.73
CA GLN A 187 -6.90 -14.77 -8.23
C GLN A 187 -7.72 -13.49 -8.36
N LEU A 188 -8.76 -13.50 -9.22
CA LEU A 188 -9.67 -12.37 -9.34
C LEU A 188 -10.61 -12.32 -8.14
N HIS A 189 -10.69 -11.16 -7.51
CA HIS A 189 -11.72 -10.88 -6.52
C HIS A 189 -13.13 -11.03 -7.16
N PRO A 190 -14.16 -11.52 -6.42
CA PRO A 190 -15.51 -11.75 -6.97
C PRO A 190 -16.11 -10.60 -7.79
N PHE A 191 -15.98 -9.34 -7.33
CA PHE A 191 -16.48 -8.19 -8.11
C PHE A 191 -15.74 -8.02 -9.45
N LEU A 192 -14.44 -8.33 -9.50
CA LEU A 192 -13.63 -8.19 -10.71
C LEU A 192 -13.91 -9.35 -11.67
N ARG A 193 -14.13 -10.56 -11.14
CA ARG A 193 -14.59 -11.71 -11.94
C ARG A 193 -15.98 -11.48 -12.55
N ALA A 194 -16.84 -10.74 -11.86
CA ALA A 194 -18.17 -10.38 -12.34
C ALA A 194 -18.19 -9.14 -13.25
N ALA A 195 -17.09 -8.38 -13.32
CA ALA A 195 -17.01 -7.13 -14.07
C ALA A 195 -17.27 -7.37 -15.55
N ASP A 196 -17.96 -6.42 -16.20
CA ASP A 196 -18.39 -6.55 -17.60
C ASP A 196 -18.13 -5.30 -18.46
N GLY A 197 -17.50 -4.28 -17.90
CA GLY A 197 -17.24 -3.01 -18.57
C GLY A 197 -18.35 -1.98 -18.34
N THR A 198 -19.53 -2.42 -17.90
CA THR A 198 -20.69 -1.56 -17.62
C THR A 198 -21.08 -1.54 -16.15
N ASP A 199 -20.57 -2.45 -15.33
CA ASP A 199 -20.75 -2.44 -13.88
C ASP A 199 -20.13 -1.19 -13.21
N SER A 200 -20.54 -0.90 -11.97
CA SER A 200 -20.11 0.31 -11.25
C SER A 200 -18.60 0.39 -11.03
N TRP A 201 -17.90 -0.74 -10.88
CA TRP A 201 -16.45 -0.73 -10.74
C TRP A 201 -15.78 -0.40 -12.07
N SER A 202 -16.21 -1.01 -13.17
CA SER A 202 -15.69 -0.71 -14.50
C SER A 202 -15.91 0.75 -14.89
N ARG A 203 -17.12 1.29 -14.63
CA ARG A 203 -17.46 2.71 -14.88
C ARG A 203 -16.58 3.68 -14.10
N PHE A 204 -16.05 3.27 -12.95
CA PHE A 204 -15.08 4.05 -12.20
C PHE A 204 -13.65 3.83 -12.70
N PHE A 205 -13.15 2.60 -12.67
CA PHE A 205 -11.73 2.31 -12.90
C PHE A 205 -11.28 2.62 -14.33
N GLN A 206 -12.06 2.29 -15.36
CA GLN A 206 -11.61 2.45 -16.73
C GLN A 206 -11.33 3.91 -17.10
N PRO A 207 -12.24 4.88 -16.82
CA PRO A 207 -11.94 6.30 -17.06
C PRO A 207 -10.80 6.82 -16.19
N GLN A 208 -10.77 6.48 -14.89
CA GLN A 208 -9.74 7.01 -13.98
C GLN A 208 -8.33 6.51 -14.36
N ILE A 209 -8.19 5.22 -14.69
CA ILE A 209 -6.93 4.66 -15.18
C ILE A 209 -6.50 5.35 -16.49
N SER A 210 -7.43 5.50 -17.44
CA SER A 210 -7.15 6.12 -18.74
C SER A 210 -6.72 7.58 -18.62
N LEU A 211 -7.26 8.32 -17.65
CA LEU A 211 -6.86 9.70 -17.36
C LEU A 211 -5.52 9.77 -16.62
N SER A 212 -5.29 8.89 -15.63
CA SER A 212 -3.99 8.79 -14.93
C SER A 212 -2.84 8.44 -15.89
N ALA A 213 -3.10 7.69 -16.95
CA ALA A 213 -2.12 7.39 -18.01
C ALA A 213 -1.76 8.60 -18.90
N LYS A 214 -2.38 9.78 -18.70
CA LYS A 214 -2.07 11.04 -19.40
C LYS A 214 -1.32 12.05 -18.53
N SER A 215 -0.94 11.67 -17.31
CA SER A 215 -0.18 12.53 -16.40
C SER A 215 1.22 12.85 -16.93
N PHE A 216 1.91 13.79 -16.28
CA PHE A 216 3.30 14.14 -16.62
C PHE A 216 4.28 12.97 -16.42
N GLY A 217 3.95 12.10 -15.47
CA GLY A 217 4.72 10.90 -15.14
C GLY A 217 4.15 10.26 -13.89
N TRP A 218 4.72 9.12 -13.51
CA TRP A 218 4.24 8.30 -12.41
C TRP A 218 5.30 8.19 -11.32
N LEU A 219 4.88 8.38 -10.06
CA LEU A 219 5.62 7.92 -8.90
C LEU A 219 5.18 6.50 -8.58
N CYS A 220 6.11 5.62 -8.23
CA CYS A 220 5.83 4.26 -7.81
C CYS A 220 6.55 3.98 -6.48
N ASN A 221 5.82 3.48 -5.49
CA ASN A 221 6.36 3.13 -4.17
C ASN A 221 7.17 1.82 -4.21
N THR A 222 8.14 1.70 -5.09
CA THR A 222 9.00 0.52 -5.22
C THR A 222 10.47 0.92 -5.34
N VAL A 223 11.34 -0.08 -5.40
CA VAL A 223 12.79 0.04 -5.59
C VAL A 223 13.16 -0.60 -6.93
N GLU A 224 13.97 0.10 -7.73
CA GLU A 224 14.36 -0.33 -9.08
C GLU A 224 14.90 -1.76 -9.10
N GLU A 225 15.77 -2.09 -8.13
CA GLU A 225 16.51 -3.36 -8.06
C GLU A 225 15.66 -4.57 -7.64
N ILE A 226 14.44 -4.36 -7.12
CA ILE A 226 13.59 -5.42 -6.61
C ILE A 226 12.45 -5.76 -7.57
N GLU A 227 11.94 -4.80 -8.35
CA GLU A 227 10.87 -5.01 -9.33
C GLU A 227 11.27 -4.66 -10.79
N PRO A 228 12.45 -5.04 -11.31
CA PRO A 228 12.86 -4.64 -12.67
C PRO A 228 11.84 -5.09 -13.73
N PHE A 229 11.35 -6.33 -13.64
CA PHE A 229 10.36 -6.87 -14.57
C PHE A 229 9.01 -6.15 -14.49
N GLY A 230 8.53 -5.86 -13.27
CA GLY A 230 7.27 -5.12 -13.05
C GLY A 230 7.36 -3.69 -13.57
N LEU A 231 8.50 -3.03 -13.35
CA LEU A 231 8.78 -1.66 -13.82
C LEU A 231 8.85 -1.58 -15.34
N ASP A 232 9.49 -2.55 -16.00
CA ASP A 232 9.51 -2.62 -17.46
C ASP A 232 8.09 -2.70 -18.04
N ILE A 233 7.24 -3.55 -17.46
CA ILE A 233 5.85 -3.67 -17.89
C ILE A 233 5.09 -2.37 -17.64
N LEU A 234 5.22 -1.78 -16.44
CA LEU A 234 4.52 -0.54 -16.10
C LEU A 234 4.93 0.61 -17.02
N ARG A 235 6.24 0.80 -17.26
CA ARG A 235 6.78 1.82 -18.18
C ARG A 235 6.30 1.61 -19.61
N ASN A 236 6.30 0.38 -20.10
CA ASN A 236 5.79 0.06 -21.44
C ASN A 236 4.28 0.31 -21.57
N TYR A 237 3.54 0.12 -20.49
CA TYR A 237 2.11 0.36 -20.43
C TYR A 237 1.80 1.86 -20.45
N VAL A 238 2.36 2.63 -19.50
CA VAL A 238 2.03 4.06 -19.36
C VAL A 238 2.73 4.91 -20.42
N ARG A 239 3.89 4.48 -20.94
CA ARG A 239 4.72 5.23 -21.91
C ARG A 239 5.08 6.64 -21.44
N LEU A 240 5.28 6.75 -20.13
CA LEU A 240 5.65 7.97 -19.41
C LEU A 240 6.83 7.67 -18.49
N PRO A 241 7.54 8.69 -17.98
CA PRO A 241 8.50 8.51 -16.91
C PRO A 241 7.84 7.83 -15.69
N VAL A 242 8.52 6.84 -15.13
CA VAL A 242 8.13 6.16 -13.89
C VAL A 242 9.31 6.22 -12.92
N TRP A 243 9.16 6.99 -11.84
CA TRP A 243 10.17 7.14 -10.80
C TRP A 243 9.88 6.19 -9.64
N SER A 244 10.80 5.27 -9.37
CA SER A 244 10.77 4.36 -8.23
C SER A 244 11.27 5.09 -6.97
N ILE A 245 10.35 5.56 -6.12
CA ILE A 245 10.68 6.42 -4.97
C ILE A 245 10.56 5.70 -3.62
N GLY A 246 10.33 4.39 -3.63
CA GLY A 246 10.21 3.57 -2.43
C GLY A 246 11.56 3.25 -1.78
N PRO A 247 11.59 2.62 -0.60
CA PRO A 247 10.45 2.39 0.28
C PRO A 247 9.97 3.67 0.97
N LEU A 248 8.66 3.87 1.04
CA LEU A 248 8.05 4.88 1.88
C LEU A 248 7.82 4.37 3.32
N ILE A 249 8.93 4.03 3.96
CA ILE A 249 9.04 3.52 5.34
C ILE A 249 9.89 4.51 6.16
N PRO A 250 9.61 4.73 7.46
CA PRO A 250 10.45 5.57 8.32
C PRO A 250 11.93 5.17 8.25
N ARG A 251 12.83 6.15 8.11
CA ARG A 251 14.28 5.88 7.95
C ARG A 251 14.86 5.15 9.16
N GLU A 252 14.32 5.39 10.34
CA GLU A 252 14.68 4.72 11.59
C GLU A 252 14.51 3.20 11.48
N ALA A 253 13.45 2.74 10.80
CA ALA A 253 13.16 1.34 10.54
C ALA A 253 14.09 0.68 9.51
N LEU A 254 14.83 1.48 8.75
CA LEU A 254 15.74 0.99 7.72
C LEU A 254 17.19 0.91 8.24
N LYS A 255 17.46 1.44 9.44
CA LYS A 255 18.76 1.31 10.11
C LYS A 255 18.99 -0.13 10.60
N ASN A 256 20.26 -0.54 10.70
CA ASN A 256 20.68 -1.84 11.22
C ASN A 256 20.51 -1.93 12.75
N SER A 257 19.29 -1.77 13.25
CA SER A 257 18.95 -2.04 14.65
C SER A 257 18.12 -3.32 14.74
N SER A 258 18.43 -4.18 15.72
CA SER A 258 17.67 -5.40 16.00
C SER A 258 16.32 -5.13 16.68
N THR A 259 16.10 -3.90 17.13
CA THR A 259 14.86 -3.45 17.76
C THR A 259 14.56 -2.01 17.36
N LEU A 260 13.31 -1.73 17.05
CA LEU A 260 12.83 -0.38 16.77
C LEU A 260 12.18 0.22 18.02
N ASP A 261 12.32 1.54 18.17
CA ASP A 261 11.57 2.28 19.17
C ASP A 261 10.07 2.27 18.80
N VAL A 262 9.23 1.94 19.79
CA VAL A 262 7.76 1.90 19.75
C VAL A 262 7.16 3.25 19.31
N SER A 263 7.91 4.35 19.42
CA SER A 263 7.49 5.66 18.93
C SER A 263 7.25 5.71 17.41
N VAL A 264 7.90 4.84 16.63
CA VAL A 264 7.84 4.83 15.16
C VAL A 264 6.45 4.43 14.65
N SER A 265 5.86 3.33 15.13
CA SER A 265 4.53 2.92 14.64
C SER A 265 3.38 3.80 15.16
N ARG A 266 3.54 4.43 16.34
CA ARG A 266 2.57 5.42 16.86
C ARG A 266 2.43 6.64 15.93
N GLN A 267 3.51 7.08 15.31
CA GLN A 267 3.51 8.21 14.38
C GLN A 267 2.94 7.87 13.00
N ARG A 268 2.84 6.59 12.64
CA ARG A 268 2.51 6.15 11.26
C ARG A 268 1.03 5.87 11.04
N ALA A 269 0.33 5.34 12.05
CA ALA A 269 -1.04 4.87 11.86
C ALA A 269 -2.11 5.73 12.57
N GLY A 270 -1.74 6.59 13.53
CA GLY A 270 -2.68 7.41 14.30
C GLY A 270 -3.66 6.64 15.16
N LYS A 271 -3.49 5.31 15.24
CA LYS A 271 -4.40 4.41 15.94
C LYS A 271 -3.90 4.16 17.35
N LYS A 272 -4.83 4.19 18.31
CA LYS A 272 -4.56 3.75 19.67
C LYS A 272 -4.24 2.26 19.65
N LEU A 273 -3.04 1.91 20.12
CA LEU A 273 -2.62 0.53 20.36
C LEU A 273 -3.69 -0.18 21.21
N SER A 274 -4.25 -1.25 20.68
CA SER A 274 -5.22 -2.09 21.40
C SER A 274 -4.51 -3.04 22.38
N PHE A 275 -3.22 -3.28 22.16
CA PHE A 275 -2.32 -4.01 23.06
C PHE A 275 -1.04 -3.20 23.26
N PRO A 276 -0.50 -3.07 24.49
CA PRO A 276 0.76 -2.35 24.71
C PRO A 276 1.87 -2.95 23.87
N ALA A 277 2.52 -2.14 23.04
CA ALA A 277 3.57 -2.62 22.15
C ALA A 277 4.74 -3.25 22.93
N GLU A 278 5.01 -2.72 24.12
CA GLU A 278 6.02 -3.21 25.05
C GLU A 278 5.77 -4.68 25.42
N LYS A 279 4.51 -5.04 25.73
CA LYS A 279 4.14 -6.44 26.05
C LYS A 279 4.28 -7.37 24.84
N CYS A 280 4.07 -6.85 23.64
CA CYS A 280 4.21 -7.63 22.41
C CYS A 280 5.69 -7.95 22.15
N LEU A 281 6.56 -6.96 22.36
CA LEU A 281 8.00 -7.12 22.26
C LEU A 281 8.56 -8.02 23.36
N GLU A 282 8.11 -7.87 24.61
CA GLU A 282 8.48 -8.77 25.72
C GLU A 282 8.13 -10.24 25.41
N TRP A 283 6.97 -10.48 24.78
CA TRP A 283 6.60 -11.81 24.34
C TRP A 283 7.55 -12.34 23.26
N LEU A 284 7.92 -11.52 22.27
CA LEU A 284 8.89 -11.88 21.23
C LEU A 284 10.29 -12.16 21.78
N ASP A 285 10.73 -11.40 22.79
CA ASP A 285 12.01 -11.59 23.48
C ASP A 285 12.11 -12.94 24.19
N SER A 286 10.97 -13.51 24.59
CA SER A 286 10.91 -14.84 25.20
C SER A 286 11.05 -16.02 24.21
N HIS A 287 11.14 -15.72 22.91
CA HIS A 287 11.27 -16.71 21.84
C HIS A 287 12.65 -16.66 21.17
N GLY A 288 13.08 -17.78 20.59
CA GLY A 288 14.35 -17.87 19.85
C GLY A 288 14.36 -17.00 18.59
N SER A 289 15.55 -16.73 18.06
CA SER A 289 15.67 -16.06 16.75
C SER A 289 14.97 -16.87 15.66
N ASP A 290 14.38 -16.20 14.68
CA ASP A 290 13.82 -16.82 13.47
C ASP A 290 12.83 -17.97 13.77
N SER A 291 12.05 -17.83 14.84
CA SER A 291 11.16 -18.89 15.36
C SER A 291 9.67 -18.52 15.38
N VAL A 292 9.32 -17.24 15.22
CA VAL A 292 7.95 -16.71 15.36
C VAL A 292 7.33 -16.40 14.01
N ILE A 293 6.08 -16.78 13.85
CA ILE A 293 5.21 -16.43 12.71
C ILE A 293 4.42 -15.17 13.08
N TYR A 294 4.46 -14.16 12.24
CA TYR A 294 3.57 -13.01 12.36
C TYR A 294 2.39 -13.15 11.39
N ILE A 295 1.16 -12.90 11.84
CA ILE A 295 -0.05 -12.97 11.02
C ILE A 295 -0.82 -11.65 11.10
N SER A 296 -1.03 -10.99 9.96
CA SER A 296 -1.81 -9.75 9.84
C SER A 296 -2.30 -9.55 8.41
N PHE A 297 -3.59 -9.26 8.26
CA PHE A 297 -4.25 -9.03 6.96
C PHE A 297 -4.42 -7.54 6.62
N GLY A 298 -3.56 -6.68 7.18
CA GLY A 298 -3.60 -5.23 6.98
C GLY A 298 -4.68 -4.56 7.84
N SER A 299 -5.05 -3.31 7.55
CA SER A 299 -6.06 -2.55 8.33
C SER A 299 -7.50 -2.72 7.84
N GLN A 300 -7.71 -3.23 6.62
CA GLN A 300 -9.01 -3.19 5.94
C GLN A 300 -9.61 -4.58 5.66
N ASN A 301 -8.82 -5.65 5.77
CA ASN A 301 -9.27 -6.99 5.44
C ASN A 301 -9.35 -7.88 6.68
N THR A 302 -10.15 -8.92 6.54
CA THR A 302 -10.30 -10.02 7.48
C THR A 302 -10.66 -11.28 6.68
N ILE A 303 -10.60 -12.44 7.33
CA ILE A 303 -10.91 -13.74 6.73
C ILE A 303 -12.30 -14.23 7.19
N SER A 304 -12.88 -15.19 6.47
CA SER A 304 -14.16 -15.79 6.88
C SER A 304 -14.02 -16.55 8.19
N GLU A 305 -15.13 -16.77 8.90
CA GLU A 305 -15.13 -17.55 10.14
C GLU A 305 -14.56 -18.96 9.93
N THR A 306 -14.90 -19.62 8.81
CA THR A 306 -14.34 -20.94 8.48
C THR A 306 -12.82 -20.88 8.29
N GLN A 307 -12.32 -19.91 7.52
CA GLN A 307 -10.88 -19.72 7.34
C GLN A 307 -10.17 -19.42 8.66
N MET A 308 -10.81 -18.67 9.57
CA MET A 308 -10.28 -18.36 10.89
C MET A 308 -10.13 -19.62 11.75
N LYS A 309 -11.12 -20.51 11.74
CA LYS A 309 -11.06 -21.79 12.46
C LYS A 309 -9.96 -22.70 11.91
N GLU A 310 -9.88 -22.84 10.59
CA GLU A 310 -8.87 -23.70 9.96
C GLU A 310 -7.45 -23.15 10.14
N LEU A 311 -7.27 -21.82 10.08
CA LEU A 311 -5.99 -21.17 10.43
C LEU A 311 -5.60 -21.44 11.88
N ALA A 312 -6.54 -21.34 12.81
CA ALA A 312 -6.29 -21.63 14.22
C ALA A 312 -5.88 -23.10 14.44
N ILE A 313 -6.57 -24.05 13.81
CA ILE A 313 -6.24 -25.48 13.89
C ILE A 313 -4.82 -25.73 13.38
N GLY A 314 -4.49 -25.26 12.17
CA GLY A 314 -3.17 -25.47 11.59
C GLY A 314 -2.04 -24.81 12.38
N LEU A 315 -2.28 -23.61 12.93
CA LEU A 315 -1.32 -22.93 13.81
C LEU A 315 -1.07 -23.74 15.09
N GLU A 316 -2.12 -24.20 15.76
CA GLU A 316 -2.01 -25.01 16.99
C GLU A 316 -1.24 -26.31 16.72
N GLU A 317 -1.63 -27.06 15.68
CA GLU A 317 -1.01 -28.34 15.32
C GLU A 317 0.43 -28.21 14.81
N SER A 318 0.83 -27.07 14.27
CA SER A 318 2.22 -26.82 13.87
C SER A 318 3.19 -26.77 15.07
N GLY A 319 2.69 -26.47 16.28
CA GLY A 319 3.50 -26.25 17.47
C GLY A 319 4.42 -25.01 17.38
N ARG A 320 4.31 -24.19 16.32
CA ARG A 320 5.17 -23.02 16.10
C ARG A 320 4.64 -21.80 16.83
N ALA A 321 5.56 -20.97 17.30
CA ALA A 321 5.20 -19.74 17.98
C ALA A 321 4.62 -18.72 17.00
N PHE A 322 3.56 -18.02 17.38
CA PHE A 322 2.94 -17.02 16.50
C PHE A 322 2.35 -15.81 17.22
N ILE A 323 2.31 -14.68 16.51
CA ILE A 323 1.52 -13.51 16.86
C ILE A 323 0.46 -13.33 15.78
N TRP A 324 -0.81 -13.31 16.17
CA TRP A 324 -1.92 -13.12 15.25
C TRP A 324 -2.73 -11.88 15.59
N VAL A 325 -2.74 -10.91 14.67
CA VAL A 325 -3.64 -9.76 14.73
C VAL A 325 -5.05 -10.20 14.31
N ILE A 326 -5.95 -10.30 15.28
CA ILE A 326 -7.32 -10.80 15.08
C ILE A 326 -8.34 -9.68 15.04
N ARG A 327 -9.36 -9.87 14.19
CA ARG A 327 -10.51 -8.99 14.02
C ARG A 327 -11.75 -9.82 13.73
N PRO A 328 -12.96 -9.25 13.86
CA PRO A 328 -14.18 -9.91 13.43
C PRO A 328 -14.10 -10.47 12.00
N PRO A 329 -14.67 -11.65 11.73
CA PRO A 329 -14.60 -12.28 10.41
C PRO A 329 -15.47 -11.56 9.38
N VAL A 330 -15.30 -11.94 8.11
CA VAL A 330 -16.07 -11.38 7.00
C VAL A 330 -17.57 -11.51 7.28
N GLY A 331 -18.31 -10.41 7.11
CA GLY A 331 -19.75 -10.34 7.35
C GLY A 331 -20.13 -9.69 8.69
N PHE A 332 -19.16 -9.46 9.57
CA PHE A 332 -19.32 -8.74 10.83
C PHE A 332 -18.70 -7.35 10.76
N ASP A 333 -19.06 -6.48 11.70
CA ASP A 333 -18.42 -5.17 11.86
C ASP A 333 -16.95 -5.37 12.25
N LEU A 334 -16.01 -4.91 11.42
CA LEU A 334 -14.57 -4.99 11.65
C LEU A 334 -14.12 -4.27 12.93
N LYS A 335 -14.91 -3.32 13.42
CA LYS A 335 -14.67 -2.59 14.67
C LYS A 335 -15.46 -3.12 15.86
N GLY A 336 -16.25 -4.16 15.64
CA GLY A 336 -17.02 -4.82 16.68
C GLY A 336 -16.14 -5.61 17.65
N GLU A 337 -16.74 -6.04 18.76
CA GLU A 337 -16.07 -6.89 19.74
C GLU A 337 -15.73 -8.26 19.14
N PHE A 338 -14.52 -8.73 19.45
CA PHE A 338 -14.11 -10.07 19.04
C PHE A 338 -14.83 -11.13 19.86
N ARG A 339 -15.32 -12.19 19.20
CA ARG A 339 -16.05 -13.26 19.86
C ARG A 339 -15.28 -14.58 19.79
N ALA A 340 -15.13 -15.23 20.93
CA ALA A 340 -14.31 -16.44 21.05
C ALA A 340 -14.85 -17.62 20.23
N GLU A 341 -16.15 -17.66 19.89
CA GLU A 341 -16.76 -18.70 19.06
C GLU A 341 -16.28 -18.73 17.60
N TRP A 342 -15.61 -17.68 17.13
CA TRP A 342 -14.98 -17.66 15.81
C TRP A 342 -13.69 -18.48 15.74
N LEU A 343 -13.21 -18.95 16.90
CA LEU A 343 -12.05 -19.82 17.04
C LEU A 343 -12.47 -21.18 17.60
N PRO A 344 -11.62 -22.22 17.50
CA PRO A 344 -11.84 -23.48 18.19
C PRO A 344 -12.05 -23.25 19.69
N GLN A 345 -12.96 -24.01 20.30
CA GLN A 345 -13.33 -23.82 21.70
C GLN A 345 -12.10 -23.85 22.60
N GLY A 346 -11.87 -22.78 23.38
CA GLY A 346 -10.75 -22.67 24.33
C GLY A 346 -9.37 -22.39 23.70
N PHE A 347 -9.30 -22.07 22.40
CA PHE A 347 -8.05 -21.84 21.68
C PHE A 347 -7.15 -20.79 22.33
N GLU A 348 -7.68 -19.59 22.60
CA GLU A 348 -6.89 -18.48 23.15
C GLU A 348 -6.27 -18.85 24.52
N GLU A 349 -7.02 -19.54 25.37
CA GLU A 349 -6.53 -19.99 26.67
C GLU A 349 -5.43 -21.07 26.54
N ARG A 350 -5.55 -21.98 25.55
CA ARG A 350 -4.49 -22.96 25.27
C ARG A 350 -3.22 -22.31 24.73
N MET A 351 -3.35 -21.34 23.81
CA MET A 351 -2.23 -20.56 23.27
C MET A 351 -1.50 -19.77 24.35
N ARG A 352 -2.26 -19.16 25.27
CA ARG A 352 -1.71 -18.43 26.42
C ARG A 352 -0.96 -19.34 27.40
N LYS A 353 -1.52 -20.52 27.74
CA LYS A 353 -0.88 -21.46 28.69
C LYS A 353 0.39 -22.10 28.14
N SER A 354 0.37 -22.49 26.87
CA SER A 354 1.52 -23.08 26.18
C SER A 354 2.59 -22.05 25.81
N LYS A 355 2.24 -20.75 25.84
CA LYS A 355 3.02 -19.63 25.29
C LYS A 355 3.27 -19.76 23.78
N GLN A 356 2.53 -20.60 23.08
CA GLN A 356 2.67 -20.79 21.63
C GLN A 356 2.12 -19.59 20.85
N GLY A 357 1.00 -19.01 21.28
CA GLY A 357 0.31 -17.97 20.51
C GLY A 357 0.00 -16.71 21.32
N LEU A 358 0.22 -15.55 20.71
CA LEU A 358 -0.25 -14.26 21.20
C LEU A 358 -1.30 -13.69 20.24
N LEU A 359 -2.54 -13.56 20.71
CA LEU A 359 -3.63 -12.95 19.96
C LEU A 359 -3.67 -11.46 20.27
N VAL A 360 -3.58 -10.62 19.25
CA VAL A 360 -3.60 -9.16 19.37
C VAL A 360 -4.85 -8.63 18.69
N HIS A 361 -5.76 -8.04 19.45
CA HIS A 361 -7.01 -7.52 18.88
C HIS A 361 -6.77 -6.21 18.12
N ASN A 362 -7.38 -6.07 16.96
CA ASN A 362 -7.44 -4.86 16.12
C ASN A 362 -6.12 -4.37 15.51
N TRP A 363 -5.14 -3.97 16.34
CA TRP A 363 -3.92 -3.31 15.87
C TRP A 363 -2.69 -3.69 16.69
N ALA A 364 -1.59 -3.97 15.99
CA ALA A 364 -0.29 -4.36 16.54
C ALA A 364 0.83 -3.46 15.99
N PRO A 365 1.95 -3.33 16.72
CA PRO A 365 3.15 -2.63 16.25
C PRO A 365 3.86 -3.44 15.14
N GLN A 366 3.25 -3.48 13.95
CA GLN A 366 3.63 -4.37 12.85
C GLN A 366 5.11 -4.22 12.45
N LEU A 367 5.59 -2.98 12.32
CA LEU A 367 6.96 -2.72 11.89
C LEU A 367 7.98 -3.17 12.94
N GLU A 368 7.68 -2.98 14.23
CA GLU A 368 8.52 -3.45 15.32
C GLU A 368 8.52 -4.98 15.41
N ILE A 369 7.37 -5.64 15.24
CA ILE A 369 7.28 -7.11 15.18
C ILE A 369 8.13 -7.64 14.02
N LEU A 370 7.98 -7.08 12.82
CA LEU A 370 8.74 -7.50 11.64
C LEU A 370 10.26 -7.25 11.78
N SER A 371 10.65 -6.22 12.52
CA SER A 371 12.06 -5.89 12.75
C SER A 371 12.70 -6.74 13.85
N HIS A 372 11.88 -7.45 14.65
CA HIS A 372 12.36 -8.24 15.77
C HIS A 372 13.08 -9.52 15.30
N LYS A 373 14.23 -9.83 15.90
CA LYS A 373 15.06 -11.02 15.59
C LYS A 373 14.29 -12.35 15.63
N SER A 374 13.26 -12.46 16.47
CA SER A 374 12.47 -13.68 16.61
C SER A 374 11.53 -13.92 15.43
N THR A 375 11.20 -12.90 14.65
CA THR A 375 10.24 -13.00 13.54
C THR A 375 10.88 -13.68 12.33
N ARG A 376 10.31 -14.82 11.96
CA ARG A 376 10.79 -15.64 10.84
C ARG A 376 10.04 -15.35 9.55
N VAL A 377 8.72 -15.34 9.60
CA VAL A 377 7.86 -15.30 8.41
C VAL A 377 6.60 -14.50 8.71
N PHE A 378 6.06 -13.85 7.67
CA PHE A 378 4.86 -13.05 7.75
C PHE A 378 3.74 -13.66 6.91
N VAL A 379 2.68 -14.16 7.54
CA VAL A 379 1.42 -14.48 6.85
C VAL A 379 0.67 -13.18 6.59
N SER A 380 0.61 -12.80 5.32
CA SER A 380 0.17 -11.47 4.91
C SER A 380 -0.81 -11.52 3.75
N HIS A 381 -1.74 -10.57 3.77
CA HIS A 381 -2.57 -10.26 2.63
C HIS A 381 -1.81 -9.75 1.39
N CYS A 382 -0.49 -9.55 1.46
CA CYS A 382 0.33 -9.08 0.32
C CYS A 382 -0.06 -7.69 -0.21
N GLY A 383 -0.70 -6.85 0.61
CA GLY A 383 -0.83 -5.43 0.29
C GLY A 383 0.54 -4.77 0.29
N TRP A 384 0.81 -3.92 -0.69
CA TRP A 384 2.17 -3.50 -1.00
C TRP A 384 2.93 -2.82 0.16
N ASN A 385 2.24 -2.03 0.99
CA ASN A 385 2.85 -1.45 2.19
C ASN A 385 3.38 -2.52 3.15
N SER A 386 2.62 -3.61 3.35
CA SER A 386 3.04 -4.74 4.18
C SER A 386 4.16 -5.56 3.54
N VAL A 387 4.18 -5.66 2.21
CA VAL A 387 5.29 -6.27 1.46
C VAL A 387 6.58 -5.49 1.68
N MET A 388 6.55 -4.16 1.48
CA MET A 388 7.71 -3.31 1.69
C MET A 388 8.19 -3.35 3.14
N GLU A 389 7.30 -3.33 4.12
CA GLU A 389 7.66 -3.48 5.53
C GLU A 389 8.39 -4.81 5.79
N SER A 390 7.82 -5.93 5.33
CA SER A 390 8.39 -7.26 5.52
C SER A 390 9.78 -7.40 4.89
N LEU A 391 9.89 -7.05 3.60
CA LEU A 391 11.12 -7.24 2.84
C LEU A 391 12.20 -6.23 3.24
N SER A 392 11.83 -5.03 3.70
CA SER A 392 12.79 -4.10 4.32
C SER A 392 13.42 -4.65 5.60
N GLN A 393 12.77 -5.63 6.24
CA GLN A 393 13.31 -6.35 7.41
C GLN A 393 13.90 -7.72 7.05
N GLY A 394 13.81 -8.15 5.79
CA GLY A 394 14.29 -9.45 5.34
C GLY A 394 13.42 -10.62 5.81
N VAL A 395 12.14 -10.34 6.07
CA VAL A 395 11.16 -11.35 6.49
C VAL A 395 10.40 -11.84 5.24
N PRO A 396 10.50 -13.14 4.87
CA PRO A 396 9.71 -13.71 3.79
C PRO A 396 8.22 -13.79 4.13
N ILE A 397 7.38 -14.03 3.11
CA ILE A 397 5.93 -13.88 3.21
C ILE A 397 5.19 -15.18 2.87
N VAL A 398 4.20 -15.57 3.67
CA VAL A 398 3.17 -16.52 3.26
C VAL A 398 1.99 -15.74 2.71
N GLY A 399 1.71 -15.90 1.42
CA GLY A 399 0.75 -15.10 0.68
C GLY A 399 -0.70 -15.53 0.91
N TRP A 400 -1.54 -14.58 1.32
CA TRP A 400 -2.98 -14.77 1.49
C TRP A 400 -3.78 -13.57 0.93
N PRO A 401 -3.79 -13.35 -0.38
CA PRO A 401 -4.41 -12.18 -0.99
C PRO A 401 -5.94 -12.12 -0.74
N LEU A 402 -6.44 -10.92 -0.43
CA LEU A 402 -7.85 -10.68 -0.07
C LEU A 402 -8.52 -9.59 -0.91
N ALA A 403 -7.79 -8.64 -1.50
CA ALA A 403 -8.39 -7.54 -2.25
C ALA A 403 -7.39 -6.91 -3.25
N ALA A 404 -7.90 -5.95 -4.04
CA ALA A 404 -7.10 -5.08 -4.90
C ALA A 404 -6.08 -5.85 -5.78
N GLU A 405 -4.82 -5.42 -5.79
CA GLU A 405 -3.72 -5.99 -6.57
C GLU A 405 -2.95 -7.12 -5.85
N GLN A 406 -3.38 -7.49 -4.64
CA GLN A 406 -2.64 -8.37 -3.71
C GLN A 406 -2.31 -9.74 -4.29
N ALA A 407 -3.21 -10.34 -5.08
CA ALA A 407 -2.95 -11.65 -5.67
C ALA A 407 -1.82 -11.59 -6.71
N TYR A 408 -1.66 -10.46 -7.39
CA TYR A 408 -0.59 -10.26 -8.37
C TYR A 408 0.73 -9.92 -7.67
N ASN A 409 0.68 -9.19 -6.55
CA ASN A 409 1.83 -9.02 -5.66
C ASN A 409 2.33 -10.38 -5.17
N SER A 410 1.43 -11.22 -4.65
CA SER A 410 1.73 -12.58 -4.15
C SER A 410 2.39 -13.44 -5.23
N LYS A 411 1.80 -13.46 -6.44
CA LYS A 411 2.36 -14.15 -7.60
C LYS A 411 3.79 -13.71 -7.91
N MET A 412 4.05 -12.41 -7.95
CA MET A 412 5.39 -11.87 -8.24
C MET A 412 6.39 -12.20 -7.12
N LEU A 413 5.96 -12.14 -5.86
CA LEU A 413 6.80 -12.49 -4.71
C LEU A 413 7.23 -13.96 -4.72
N GLU A 414 6.35 -14.85 -5.19
CA GLU A 414 6.62 -16.29 -5.32
C GLU A 414 7.45 -16.61 -6.57
N GLU A 415 6.99 -16.16 -7.75
CA GLU A 415 7.54 -16.59 -9.04
C GLU A 415 8.80 -15.82 -9.47
N GLU A 416 8.88 -14.52 -9.18
CA GLU A 416 9.99 -13.67 -9.65
C GLU A 416 11.02 -13.38 -8.54
N MET A 417 10.56 -13.20 -7.30
CA MET A 417 11.46 -12.89 -6.17
C MET A 417 11.87 -14.12 -5.33
N GLY A 418 11.08 -15.19 -5.34
CA GLY A 418 11.34 -16.39 -4.54
C GLY A 418 11.34 -16.14 -3.03
N VAL A 419 10.56 -15.16 -2.55
CA VAL A 419 10.43 -14.78 -1.12
C VAL A 419 9.07 -15.10 -0.54
N SER A 420 8.21 -15.78 -1.31
CA SER A 420 6.88 -16.14 -0.89
C SER A 420 6.46 -17.55 -1.32
N VAL A 421 5.49 -18.09 -0.59
CA VAL A 421 4.65 -19.22 -0.99
C VAL A 421 3.19 -18.81 -0.81
N GLU A 422 2.32 -19.17 -1.75
CA GLU A 422 0.88 -18.94 -1.63
C GLU A 422 0.23 -19.96 -0.67
N LEU A 423 -0.41 -19.47 0.39
CA LEU A 423 -1.34 -20.29 1.18
C LEU A 423 -2.76 -20.23 0.58
N THR A 424 -3.14 -19.08 0.03
CA THR A 424 -4.40 -18.93 -0.70
C THR A 424 -4.23 -18.13 -1.98
N ARG A 425 -5.22 -18.22 -2.86
CA ARG A 425 -5.26 -17.49 -4.14
C ARG A 425 -6.39 -16.47 -4.20
N GLY A 426 -7.01 -16.12 -3.07
CA GLY A 426 -8.11 -15.15 -3.03
C GLY A 426 -9.12 -15.45 -1.92
N VAL A 427 -10.07 -14.54 -1.74
CA VAL A 427 -11.07 -14.59 -0.65
C VAL A 427 -11.94 -15.85 -0.65
N GLN A 428 -12.13 -16.49 -1.81
CA GLN A 428 -12.94 -17.70 -1.96
C GLN A 428 -12.15 -18.99 -1.80
N SER A 429 -10.84 -18.92 -1.50
CA SER A 429 -10.05 -20.12 -1.21
C SER A 429 -10.63 -20.84 0.00
N LYS A 430 -10.89 -22.13 -0.18
CA LYS A 430 -11.12 -23.07 0.91
C LYS A 430 -9.76 -23.56 1.38
N ILE A 431 -9.59 -23.61 2.68
CA ILE A 431 -8.39 -24.15 3.33
C ILE A 431 -8.82 -25.15 4.39
N VAL A 432 -7.94 -26.07 4.73
CA VAL A 432 -8.06 -26.92 5.93
C VAL A 432 -6.83 -26.80 6.81
N GLY A 433 -6.97 -27.11 8.10
CA GLY A 433 -5.89 -27.01 9.09
C GLY A 433 -4.61 -27.76 8.69
N GLU A 434 -4.75 -28.92 8.04
CA GLU A 434 -3.61 -29.70 7.53
C GLU A 434 -2.81 -28.95 6.46
N GLU A 435 -3.48 -28.24 5.54
CA GLU A 435 -2.81 -27.42 4.52
C GLU A 435 -2.08 -26.24 5.16
N VAL A 436 -2.71 -25.58 6.14
CA VAL A 436 -2.11 -24.48 6.90
C VAL A 436 -0.85 -24.97 7.62
N LYS A 437 -0.94 -26.10 8.33
CA LYS A 437 0.20 -26.73 9.01
C LYS A 437 1.32 -27.08 8.02
N GLY A 438 0.98 -27.70 6.89
CA GLY A 438 1.95 -28.06 5.86
C GLY A 438 2.72 -26.87 5.31
N VAL A 439 2.03 -25.75 5.04
CA VAL A 439 2.68 -24.50 4.59
C VAL A 439 3.54 -23.90 5.71
N ILE A 440 3.08 -23.92 6.96
CA ILE A 440 3.88 -23.47 8.11
C ILE A 440 5.16 -24.32 8.22
N ASP A 441 5.06 -25.63 8.18
CA ASP A 441 6.22 -26.52 8.28
C ASP A 441 7.22 -26.25 7.14
N LEU A 442 6.73 -26.03 5.91
CA LEU A 442 7.54 -25.71 4.74
C LEU A 442 8.34 -24.41 4.90
N VAL A 443 7.72 -23.33 5.41
CA VAL A 443 8.41 -22.03 5.58
C VAL A 443 9.26 -21.95 6.85
N MET A 444 8.98 -22.83 7.82
CA MET A 444 9.77 -22.96 9.04
C MET A 444 10.99 -23.88 8.87
N ASP A 445 11.07 -24.68 7.80
CA ASP A 445 12.24 -25.48 7.46
C ASP A 445 13.42 -24.58 7.04
N GLU A 446 14.52 -24.66 7.79
CA GLU A 446 15.76 -23.90 7.56
C GLU A 446 16.62 -24.47 6.45
N SER A 447 16.51 -25.78 6.19
CA SER A 447 17.35 -26.49 5.22
C SER A 447 16.75 -26.53 3.83
N GLY A 448 15.42 -26.34 3.71
CA GLY A 448 14.69 -26.35 2.47
C GLY A 448 14.14 -24.98 2.08
N LYS A 449 12.88 -24.97 1.63
CA LYS A 449 12.22 -23.81 1.00
C LYS A 449 12.21 -22.58 1.90
N GLY A 450 11.94 -22.73 3.20
CA GLY A 450 11.95 -21.63 4.16
C GLY A 450 13.31 -20.93 4.28
N GLY A 451 14.40 -21.71 4.32
CA GLY A 451 15.77 -21.21 4.31
C GLY A 451 16.12 -20.43 3.03
N GLU A 452 15.73 -20.97 1.87
CA GLU A 452 15.90 -20.28 0.58
C GLU A 452 15.14 -18.95 0.54
N MET A 453 13.88 -18.94 0.97
CA MET A 453 13.06 -17.72 1.05
C MET A 453 13.69 -16.67 1.97
N ARG A 454 14.22 -17.09 3.13
CA ARG A 454 14.90 -16.20 4.08
C ARG A 454 16.17 -15.59 3.46
N LYS A 455 16.98 -16.38 2.76
CA LYS A 455 18.16 -15.90 2.03
C LYS A 455 17.79 -14.88 0.95
N ASN A 456 16.76 -15.17 0.15
CA ASN A 456 16.29 -14.24 -0.88
C ASN A 456 15.75 -12.94 -0.27
N ALA A 457 14.98 -13.03 0.82
CA ALA A 457 14.48 -11.85 1.52
C ALA A 457 15.61 -10.99 2.10
N ALA A 458 16.70 -11.61 2.60
CA ALA A 458 17.88 -10.89 3.05
C ALA A 458 18.59 -10.14 1.90
N VAL A 459 18.66 -10.73 0.69
CA VAL A 459 19.21 -10.03 -0.48
C VAL A 459 18.33 -8.83 -0.87
N ILE A 460 17.01 -8.99 -0.84
CA ILE A 460 16.07 -7.89 -1.11
C ILE A 460 16.20 -6.78 -0.07
N LYS A 461 16.32 -7.13 1.21
CA LYS A 461 16.57 -6.17 2.30
C LYS A 461 17.79 -5.29 2.01
N GLU A 462 18.90 -5.88 1.59
CA GLU A 462 20.12 -5.13 1.27
C GLU A 462 19.96 -4.24 0.03
N LYS A 463 19.24 -4.70 -1.00
CA LYS A 463 18.88 -3.86 -2.16
C LYS A 463 18.03 -2.66 -1.77
N ILE A 464 17.00 -2.88 -0.95
CA ILE A 464 16.15 -1.80 -0.42
C ILE A 464 17.00 -0.78 0.34
N ARG A 465 17.92 -1.23 1.20
CA ARG A 465 18.81 -0.34 1.96
C ARG A 465 19.79 0.43 1.08
N ALA A 466 20.34 -0.22 0.06
CA ALA A 466 21.22 0.43 -0.90
C ALA A 466 20.50 1.54 -1.69
N SER A 467 19.23 1.31 -2.07
CA SER A 467 18.43 2.27 -2.86
C SER A 467 18.20 3.62 -2.18
N ILE A 468 18.27 3.67 -0.85
CA ILE A 468 18.03 4.87 -0.04
C ILE A 468 19.31 5.56 0.46
N LYS A 469 20.49 5.03 0.12
CA LYS A 469 21.77 5.66 0.48
C LYS A 469 21.86 7.03 -0.17
N ASP A 470 22.26 8.02 0.61
CA ASP A 470 22.32 9.43 0.20
C ASP A 470 23.68 9.99 0.63
N ASP A 471 24.73 9.34 0.11
CA ASP A 471 26.12 9.70 0.36
C ASP A 471 26.64 10.51 -0.84
N ASP A 472 27.59 11.41 -0.61
CA ASP A 472 28.11 12.34 -1.65
C ASP A 472 28.80 11.62 -2.83
N GLU A 473 29.29 10.40 -2.61
CA GLU A 473 30.02 9.62 -3.61
C GLU A 473 29.11 8.75 -4.49
N GLU A 474 28.06 8.15 -3.92
CA GLU A 474 27.12 7.30 -4.66
C GLU A 474 25.71 7.31 -4.03
N LYS A 475 24.77 7.93 -4.74
CA LYS A 475 23.34 7.92 -4.38
C LYS A 475 22.67 6.62 -4.80
N GLY A 476 21.80 6.09 -3.95
CA GLY A 476 20.92 4.97 -4.26
C GLY A 476 19.88 5.29 -5.33
N SER A 477 19.31 4.27 -5.96
CA SER A 477 18.35 4.39 -7.07
C SER A 477 17.11 5.21 -6.72
N SER A 478 16.52 5.01 -5.54
CA SER A 478 15.33 5.75 -5.12
C SER A 478 15.63 7.21 -4.79
N VAL A 479 16.82 7.49 -4.26
CA VAL A 479 17.31 8.86 -4.05
C VAL A 479 17.48 9.57 -5.39
N LYS A 480 18.16 8.93 -6.35
CA LYS A 480 18.32 9.46 -7.71
C LYS A 480 16.97 9.69 -8.38
N ALA A 481 16.03 8.74 -8.27
CA ALA A 481 14.69 8.88 -8.83
C ALA A 481 13.92 10.06 -8.24
N MET A 482 14.08 10.34 -6.94
CA MET A 482 13.47 11.53 -6.31
C MET A 482 14.12 12.84 -6.79
N ASP A 483 15.45 12.88 -6.90
CA ASP A 483 16.18 14.05 -7.39
C ASP A 483 15.81 14.32 -8.87
N ASP A 484 15.75 13.28 -9.70
CA ASP A 484 15.35 13.34 -11.11
C ASP A 484 13.89 13.81 -11.27
N PHE A 485 12.99 13.31 -10.41
CA PHE A 485 11.60 13.75 -10.37
C PHE A 485 11.49 15.26 -10.10
N VAL A 486 12.18 15.75 -9.07
CA VAL A 486 12.20 17.19 -8.73
C VAL A 486 12.81 18.01 -9.87
N ALA A 487 13.92 17.55 -10.44
CA ALA A 487 14.59 18.22 -11.55
C ALA A 487 13.69 18.32 -12.80
N ALA A 488 12.97 17.24 -13.14
CA ALA A 488 12.04 17.21 -14.27
C ALA A 488 10.90 18.24 -14.09
N LEU A 489 10.33 18.36 -12.90
CA LEU A 489 9.30 19.36 -12.59
C LEU A 489 9.82 20.80 -12.69
N LEU A 490 11.01 21.06 -12.14
CA LEU A 490 11.62 22.40 -12.20
C LEU A 490 12.01 22.78 -13.64
N SER A 491 12.46 21.83 -14.45
CA SER A 491 12.71 22.06 -15.89
C SER A 491 11.42 22.41 -16.60
N LYS A 492 10.34 21.66 -16.36
CA LYS A 492 9.03 21.93 -16.95
C LYS A 492 8.51 23.32 -16.59
N ARG A 493 8.69 23.75 -15.33
CA ARG A 493 8.34 25.10 -14.88
C ARG A 493 9.07 26.19 -15.68
N GLN A 494 10.37 26.02 -15.89
CA GLN A 494 11.19 26.98 -16.63
C GLN A 494 10.75 27.13 -18.09
N GLU A 495 10.39 26.03 -18.74
CA GLU A 495 9.88 26.01 -20.11
C GLU A 495 8.55 26.79 -20.24
N SER A 496 7.63 26.58 -19.28
CA SER A 496 6.35 27.29 -19.24
C SER A 496 6.56 28.80 -19.05
N SER A 497 7.44 29.22 -18.14
CA SER A 497 7.73 30.65 -17.92
C SER A 497 8.36 31.34 -19.13
N LYS A 498 9.25 30.65 -19.87
CA LYS A 498 9.83 31.19 -21.12
C LYS A 498 8.77 31.38 -22.21
N SER A 499 7.87 30.42 -22.35
CA SER A 499 6.79 30.45 -23.35
C SER A 499 5.82 31.62 -23.09
N SER A 500 5.46 31.88 -21.84
CA SER A 500 4.62 33.04 -21.47
C SER A 500 5.30 34.38 -21.77
N ASN A 501 6.60 34.51 -21.52
CA ASN A 501 7.33 35.76 -21.79
C ASN A 501 7.51 36.04 -23.29
N SER A 502 7.62 35.02 -24.14
CA SER A 502 7.69 35.18 -25.60
C SER A 502 6.37 35.62 -26.24
N ILE A 503 5.23 35.40 -25.57
CA ILE A 503 3.91 35.81 -26.07
C ILE A 503 3.60 37.27 -25.71
N VAL A 504 4.19 37.80 -24.64
CA VAL A 504 4.01 39.20 -24.19
C VAL A 504 4.98 40.16 -24.87
N SER A 505 6.02 39.65 -25.54
CA SER A 505 7.06 40.44 -26.22
C SER A 505 6.88 40.57 -27.74
N ASN A 506 5.75 40.08 -28.27
CA ASN A 506 5.23 40.37 -29.61
C ASN A 506 3.88 41.09 -29.47
#